data_AF-A0A1F8TSG4-F1
#
_entry.id   AF-A0A1F8TSG4-F1
#
_cell.length_a   1.000
_cell.length_b   1.000
_cell.length_c   1.000
_cell.angle_alpha   90.00
_cell.angle_beta   90.00
_cell.angle_gamma   90.00
#
_symmetry.space_group_name_H-M   'P 1'
#
loop_
_entity.id
_entity.type
_entity.pdbx_description
1 polymer ?
#
loop_
_entity_poly.entity_id
_entity_poly.type
_entity_poly.pdbx_seq_one_letter_code
_entity_poly.pdbx_strand_id
1 'polypeptide(L)' 'MTIESDHPTAGTVRMTGFPYKLSETPAEVHAPPPLLGEHTEEVLTSLLGYSPEDVASLRAKKAI' A
#
# COMPACT_ATOMS: atom_id res chain seq x y z
N MET A 1 -22.98 3.57 -3.88
CA MET A 1 -22.50 3.62 -2.48
C MET A 1 -21.10 4.20 -2.51
N THR A 2 -20.81 5.23 -1.72
CA THR A 2 -19.47 5.82 -1.59
C THR A 2 -18.84 5.37 -0.28
N ILE A 3 -17.51 5.30 -0.26
CA ILE A 3 -16.69 5.00 0.92
C ILE A 3 -15.72 6.15 1.16
N GLU A 4 -15.30 6.33 2.42
CA GLU A 4 -14.32 7.33 2.82
C GLU A 4 -13.05 6.63 3.30
N SER A 5 -11.90 7.20 2.98
CA SER A 5 -10.59 6.68 3.36
C SER A 5 -9.65 7.84 3.63
N ASP A 6 -8.86 7.76 4.70
CA ASP A 6 -7.91 8.80 5.04
C ASP A 6 -6.62 8.63 4.23
N HIS A 7 -6.26 9.63 3.42
CA HIS A 7 -5.02 9.62 2.65
C HIS A 7 -3.93 10.41 3.40
N PRO A 8 -2.69 9.88 3.53
CA PRO A 8 -1.63 10.52 4.32
C PRO A 8 -1.34 11.97 3.95
N THR A 9 -1.49 12.34 2.68
CA THR A 9 -1.23 13.70 2.18
C THR A 9 -2.46 14.46 1.71
N ALA A 10 -3.58 13.78 1.45
CA ALA A 10 -4.76 14.39 0.84
C ALA A 10 -5.94 14.52 1.82
N GLY A 11 -5.77 14.04 3.07
CA GLY A 11 -6.85 13.98 4.05
C GLY A 11 -7.91 12.95 3.67
N THR A 12 -9.12 13.10 4.20
CA THR A 12 -10.21 12.17 3.91
C THR A 12 -10.67 12.31 2.46
N VAL A 13 -10.55 11.23 1.68
CA VAL A 13 -10.99 11.16 0.29
C VAL A 13 -12.24 10.29 0.16
N ARG A 14 -13.14 10.69 -0.74
CA ARG A 14 -14.36 9.93 -1.05
C ARG A 14 -14.18 9.16 -2.35
N MET A 15 -14.40 7.85 -2.29
CA MET A 15 -14.22 6.92 -3.40
C MET A 15 -15.49 6.10 -3.66
N THR A 16 -15.60 5.53 -4.87
CA THR A 16 -16.65 4.56 -5.19
C THR A 16 -16.47 3.32 -4.33
N GLY A 17 -17.52 2.92 -3.61
CA GLY A 17 -17.52 1.69 -2.83
C GLY A 17 -17.61 0.43 -3.70
N PHE A 18 -17.54 -0.72 -3.05
CA PHE A 18 -17.63 -2.01 -3.72
C PHE A 18 -19.02 -2.23 -4.35
N PRO A 19 -19.11 -2.58 -5.65
CA PRO A 19 -20.38 -2.74 -6.35
C PRO A 19 -21.14 -4.02 -5.97
N TYR A 20 -20.47 -4.97 -5.32
CA TYR A 20 -21.04 -6.23 -4.84
C TYR A 20 -21.04 -6.29 -3.30
N LYS A 21 -21.91 -7.14 -2.75
CA LYS A 21 -21.99 -7.44 -1.32
C LYS A 21 -21.96 -8.96 -1.15
N LEU A 22 -20.89 -9.46 -0.56
CA LEU A 22 -20.72 -10.88 -0.28
C LEU A 22 -21.19 -11.14 1.16
N SER A 23 -21.95 -12.20 1.38
CA SER A 23 -22.51 -12.53 2.70
C SER A 23 -21.48 -13.07 3.67
N GLU A 24 -20.50 -13.84 3.20
CA GLU A 24 -19.48 -14.48 4.04
C GLU A 24 -18.16 -13.70 4.09
N THR A 25 -17.82 -12.99 3.02
CA THR A 25 -16.56 -12.22 2.91
C THR A 25 -16.80 -10.78 2.42
N PRO A 26 -17.44 -9.93 3.24
CA PRO A 26 -17.67 -8.53 2.88
C PRO A 26 -16.36 -7.83 2.48
N ALA A 27 -16.41 -7.05 1.40
CA ALA A 27 -15.27 -6.24 0.98
C ALA A 27 -15.15 -5.00 1.88
N GLU A 28 -13.96 -4.78 2.41
CA GLU A 28 -13.64 -3.70 3.35
C GLU A 28 -12.34 -3.00 2.93
N VAL A 29 -12.19 -1.74 3.34
CA VAL A 29 -10.93 -1.01 3.20
C VAL A 29 -10.13 -1.23 4.48
N HIS A 30 -9.01 -1.95 4.39
CA HIS A 30 -8.19 -2.30 5.55
C HIS A 30 -7.05 -1.31 5.82
N ALA A 31 -6.64 -0.56 4.81
CA ALA A 31 -5.53 0.39 4.89
C ALA A 31 -5.78 1.56 3.95
N PRO A 32 -5.20 2.74 4.24
CA PRO A 32 -5.22 3.86 3.32
C PRO A 32 -4.42 3.55 2.05
N PRO A 33 -4.63 4.30 0.94
CA PRO A 33 -3.79 4.17 -0.24
C PRO A 33 -2.33 4.48 0.10
N PRO A 34 -1.36 3.64 -0.30
CA PRO A 34 0.05 3.84 0.05
C PRO A 34 0.66 4.99 -0.75
N LEU A 35 1.67 5.62 -0.17
CA LEU A 35 2.54 6.55 -0.87
C LEU A 35 3.48 5.82 -1.83
N LEU A 36 4.08 6.59 -2.76
CA LEU A 36 5.09 6.08 -3.66
C LEU A 36 6.28 5.52 -2.85
N GLY A 37 6.49 4.21 -2.97
CA GLY A 37 7.60 3.50 -2.35
C GLY A 37 7.42 3.17 -0.86
N GLU A 38 6.24 3.38 -0.27
CA GLU A 38 5.97 3.19 1.17
C GLU A 38 6.36 1.80 1.68
N HIS A 39 6.06 0.75 0.91
CA HIS A 39 6.33 -0.65 1.28
C HIS A 39 7.51 -1.27 0.52
N THR A 40 8.29 -0.49 -0.23
CA THR A 40 9.39 -1.03 -1.06
C THR A 40 10.39 -1.84 -0.22
N GLU A 41 10.79 -1.29 0.92
CA GLU A 41 11.79 -1.92 1.79
C GLU A 41 11.23 -3.15 2.51
N GLU A 42 9.98 -3.09 2.98
CA GLU A 42 9.30 -4.23 3.60
C GLU A 42 9.22 -5.41 2.65
N VAL A 43 8.83 -5.17 1.39
CA VAL A 43 8.71 -6.23 0.38
C VAL A 43 10.09 -6.81 0.03
N LEU A 44 11.09 -5.96 -0.22
CA LEU A 44 12.44 -6.42 -0.57
C LEU A 44 13.06 -7.28 0.55
N THR A 45 12.89 -6.88 1.80
CA THR A 45 13.48 -7.57 2.95
C THR A 45 12.63 -8.77 3.37
N SER A 46 11.36 -8.57 3.69
CA SER A 46 10.50 -9.56 4.36
C SER A 46 9.97 -10.63 3.41
N LEU A 47 9.68 -10.27 2.16
CA LEU A 47 9.13 -11.20 1.17
C LEU A 47 10.19 -11.76 0.23
N LEU A 48 11.17 -10.94 -0.15
CA LEU A 48 12.19 -11.32 -1.14
C LEU A 48 13.55 -11.66 -0.53
N GLY A 49 13.75 -11.45 0.78
CA GLY A 49 14.95 -11.86 1.50
C GLY A 49 16.20 -11.05 1.19
N TYR A 50 16.07 -9.83 0.67
CA TYR A 50 17.20 -8.94 0.41
C TYR A 50 17.81 -8.50 1.74
N SER A 51 19.14 -8.46 1.77
CA SER A 51 19.86 -7.90 2.91
C SER A 51 19.71 -6.37 2.95
N PRO A 52 19.90 -5.73 4.12
CA PRO A 52 19.95 -4.27 4.21
C PRO A 52 20.99 -3.65 3.25
N GLU A 53 22.10 -4.36 3.02
CA GLU A 53 23.17 -3.94 2.11
C GLU A 53 22.72 -3.96 0.64
N ASP A 54 21.95 -4.97 0.24
CA ASP A 54 21.39 -5.06 -1.12
C ASP A 54 20.39 -3.93 -1.38
N VAL A 55 19.49 -3.65 -0.43
CA VAL A 55 18.52 -2.56 -0.53
C VAL A 55 19.24 -1.20 -0.61
N ALA A 56 20.28 -0.98 0.20
CA ALA A 56 21.09 0.22 0.14
C ALA A 56 21.77 0.40 -1.23
N SER A 57 22.28 -0.70 -1.81
CA SER A 57 22.88 -0.71 -3.15
C SER A 57 21.87 -0.33 -4.24
N LEU A 58 20.63 -0.84 -4.16
CA LEU A 58 19.56 -0.49 -5.10
C LEU A 58 19.17 0.98 -5.00
N ARG A 59 19.04 1.53 -3.78
CA ARG A 59 18.78 2.96 -3.56
C ARG A 59 19.91 3.83 -4.12
N ALA A 60 21.17 3.45 -3.88
CA ALA A 60 22.33 4.19 -4.38
C ALA A 60 22.37 4.24 -5.93
N LYS A 61 21.92 3.16 -6.58
CA LYS A 61 21.80 3.08 -8.05
C LYS A 61 20.56 3.77 -8.61
N LYS A 62 19.67 4.30 -7.75
CA LYS A 62 18.35 4.84 -8.12
C LYS A 62 17.49 3.82 -8.88
N ALA A 63 17.65 2.54 -8.57
CA ALA A 63 16.82 1.47 -9.11
C ALA A 63 15.50 1.31 -8.34
N ILE A 64 15.45 1.86 -7.11
CA ILE A 64 14.30 1.96 -6.22
C ILE A 64 14.31 3.30 -5.48
#